data_AF-A0A1F5AP74-F1
#
_entry.id   AF-A0A1F5AP74-F1
#
_cell.length_a   1.000
_cell.length_b   1.000
_cell.length_c   1.000
_cell.angle_alpha   90.00
_cell.angle_beta   90.00
_cell.angle_gamma   90.00
#
_symmetry.space_group_name_H-M   'P 1'
#
loop_
_entity.id
_entity.type
_entity.pdbx_description
1 polymer ?
#
loop_
_entity_poly.entity_id
_entity_poly.type
_entity_poly.pdbx_seq_one_letter_code
_entity_poly.pdbx_strand_id
1 'polypeptide(L)'
;MGVEEKKGRLFSSWKEIADYLGCDVRTCRRWELTRGLPIHRLDGGSRSRIFAYQHELDDWVKGKNGTSERLDDESRAGDLGPAEPAPAGARLMRRYLYFGIPFIAAGALLFLYFLRPFARHSDPHDFRIDGSELVVLAKNGRELWRFDTHIENLIDDKAYHSRFQRKKESTLSLGVNLPWVIIKDINRDQKSEVLFCTWASDEHRGGDLICFGKGGKEIWRFKGGREMWCGTRPYSSEYNTAGFDTLDIDGDGSLETVVISHQTPNWLAQLALIDSNGRMIGEFWNSGHLADFILADLQSDGRKELLVVGLNNEYERGCLIVFDPRAISGGSPQSKAEFTCRGVKPGTEEYYLLFPRTDVDIESHPVEAVGKIVAENPNILSLETAISGIYFILDFDLAVEDVTLSHGFMQKHHEALLAGKVHSSLDDPGYKEALIKGVLYYDGKGWTTKPMRVERPPQ
;
A
#
# COMPACT_ATOMS: atom_id res chain seq x y z
N MET A 1 26.30 16.72 -58.12
CA MET A 1 25.03 17.19 -57.53
C MET A 1 24.64 16.19 -56.45
N GLY A 2 24.64 16.63 -55.21
CA GLY A 2 24.23 15.85 -54.03
C GLY A 2 24.27 16.81 -52.86
N VAL A 3 23.18 17.55 -52.66
CA VAL A 3 23.05 18.52 -51.57
C VAL A 3 22.88 17.72 -50.28
N GLU A 4 23.84 17.85 -49.36
CA GLU A 4 23.73 17.38 -47.98
C GLU A 4 22.57 18.13 -47.28
N GLU A 5 21.51 17.41 -46.93
CA GLU A 5 20.47 17.90 -46.02
C GLU A 5 21.05 18.11 -44.62
N LYS A 6 21.09 19.37 -44.16
CA LYS A 6 21.32 19.70 -42.75
C LYS A 6 20.19 19.10 -41.89
N LYS A 7 20.44 17.96 -41.23
CA LYS A 7 19.58 17.46 -40.15
C LYS A 7 19.58 18.44 -38.97
N GLY A 8 18.61 19.35 -38.95
CA GLY A 8 18.32 20.21 -37.79
C GLY A 8 17.83 19.40 -36.58
N ARG A 9 17.91 19.98 -35.38
CA ARG A 9 17.43 19.36 -34.14
C ARG A 9 15.93 19.07 -34.24
N LEU A 10 15.52 17.88 -33.79
CA LEU A 10 14.12 17.45 -33.74
C LEU A 10 13.61 17.57 -32.31
N PHE A 11 12.46 18.20 -32.12
CA PHE A 11 11.77 18.28 -30.83
C PHE A 11 10.65 17.26 -30.81
N SER A 12 10.60 16.41 -29.78
CA SER A 12 9.72 15.23 -29.72
C SER A 12 8.60 15.36 -28.68
N SER A 13 8.55 16.47 -27.96
CA SER A 13 7.52 16.74 -26.96
C SER A 13 7.11 18.21 -26.91
N TRP A 14 5.89 18.45 -26.41
CA TRP A 14 5.38 19.80 -26.21
C TRP A 14 6.25 20.65 -25.30
N LYS A 15 6.90 20.01 -24.31
CA LYS A 15 7.74 20.70 -23.33
C LYS A 15 9.02 21.21 -23.99
N GLU A 16 9.66 20.39 -24.82
CA GLU A 16 10.87 20.80 -25.55
C GLU A 16 10.59 21.95 -26.53
N ILE A 17 9.44 21.94 -27.20
CA ILE A 17 9.03 23.01 -28.13
C ILE A 17 8.72 24.30 -27.37
N ALA A 18 8.04 24.19 -26.22
CA ALA A 18 7.73 25.30 -25.34
C ALA A 18 9.00 25.98 -24.79
N ASP A 19 9.96 25.17 -24.34
CA ASP A 19 11.26 25.64 -23.88
C ASP A 19 12.04 26.32 -25.01
N TYR A 20 11.99 25.78 -26.24
CA TYR A 20 12.66 26.38 -27.40
C TYR A 20 12.06 27.75 -27.80
N LEU A 21 10.73 27.87 -27.76
CA LEU A 21 10.03 29.11 -28.12
C LEU A 21 9.90 30.11 -26.96
N GLY A 22 10.39 29.76 -25.76
CA GLY A 22 10.32 30.62 -24.58
C GLY A 22 8.90 30.91 -24.08
N CYS A 23 7.98 29.93 -24.19
CA CYS A 23 6.58 30.11 -23.76
C CYS A 23 6.00 28.86 -23.08
N ASP A 24 4.79 28.95 -22.52
CA ASP A 24 4.14 27.79 -21.87
C ASP A 24 3.57 26.79 -22.89
N VAL A 25 3.59 25.49 -22.56
CA VAL A 25 2.99 24.39 -23.35
C VAL A 25 1.55 24.68 -23.80
N ARG A 26 0.73 25.29 -22.93
CA ARG A 26 -0.66 25.66 -23.26
C ARG A 26 -0.72 26.74 -24.33
N THR A 27 0.28 27.63 -24.37
CA THR A 27 0.43 28.65 -25.41
C THR A 27 0.86 28.02 -26.74
N CYS A 28 1.81 27.08 -26.74
CA CYS A 28 2.20 26.32 -27.94
C CYS A 28 1.01 25.58 -28.56
N ARG A 29 0.22 24.87 -27.75
CA ARG A 29 -0.99 24.16 -28.23
C ARG A 29 -2.04 25.11 -28.80
N ARG A 30 -2.20 26.29 -28.19
CA ARG A 30 -3.07 27.33 -28.75
C ARG A 30 -2.53 27.85 -30.08
N TRP A 31 -1.22 28.02 -30.24
CA TRP A 31 -0.61 28.49 -31.49
C TRP A 31 -0.67 27.46 -32.62
N GLU A 32 -0.63 26.16 -32.33
CA GLU A 32 -0.96 25.11 -33.30
C GLU A 32 -2.34 25.34 -33.91
N LEU A 33 -3.37 25.53 -33.07
CA LEU A 33 -4.76 25.71 -33.51
C LEU A 33 -5.07 27.08 -34.13
N THR A 34 -4.45 28.16 -33.63
CA THR A 34 -4.85 29.54 -33.97
C THR A 34 -3.87 30.25 -34.89
N ARG A 35 -2.63 29.78 -34.97
CA ARG A 35 -1.53 30.47 -35.66
C ARG A 35 -0.69 29.54 -36.55
N GLY A 36 -1.15 28.31 -36.77
CA GLY A 36 -0.50 27.33 -37.65
C GLY A 36 0.94 27.02 -37.23
N LEU A 37 1.20 26.85 -35.94
CA LEU A 37 2.52 26.38 -35.48
C LEU A 37 2.83 25.02 -36.13
N PRO A 38 3.98 24.84 -36.82
CA PRO A 38 4.30 23.62 -37.55
C PRO A 38 4.61 22.48 -36.57
N ILE A 39 3.60 21.65 -36.32
CA ILE A 39 3.67 20.46 -35.47
C ILE A 39 3.22 19.26 -36.29
N HIS A 40 4.06 18.25 -36.39
CA HIS A 40 3.80 17.02 -37.13
C HIS A 40 3.34 15.90 -36.18
N ARG A 41 2.41 15.07 -36.65
CA ARG A 41 1.83 13.95 -35.90
C ARG A 41 1.91 12.69 -36.74
N LEU A 42 2.53 11.63 -36.23
CA LEU A 42 2.80 10.41 -37.01
C LEU A 42 1.52 9.64 -37.39
N ASP A 43 0.44 9.71 -36.60
CA ASP A 43 -0.75 8.85 -36.78
C ASP A 43 -2.11 9.58 -36.75
N GLY A 44 -2.18 10.86 -37.13
CA GLY A 44 -3.44 11.58 -37.42
C GLY A 44 -4.48 11.71 -36.28
N GLY A 45 -4.26 11.10 -35.12
CA GLY A 45 -5.17 11.10 -33.97
C GLY A 45 -4.78 12.11 -32.89
N SER A 46 -5.75 12.48 -32.03
CA SER A 46 -5.57 13.47 -30.96
C SER A 46 -4.56 13.07 -29.87
N ARG A 47 -4.13 11.80 -29.80
CA ARG A 47 -3.11 11.25 -28.88
C ARG A 47 -1.77 10.85 -29.53
N SER A 48 -1.56 11.17 -30.81
CA SER A 48 -0.32 10.82 -31.54
C SER A 48 0.93 11.47 -30.93
N ARG A 49 2.09 10.78 -30.99
CA ARG A 49 3.40 11.39 -30.71
C ARG A 49 3.62 12.58 -31.65
N ILE A 50 3.97 13.73 -31.07
CA ILE A 50 4.20 14.98 -31.81
C ILE A 50 5.69 15.18 -32.06
N PHE A 51 6.03 15.84 -33.16
CA PHE A 51 7.39 16.35 -33.35
C PHE A 51 7.41 17.63 -34.18
N ALA A 52 8.48 18.42 -34.04
CA ALA A 52 8.70 19.64 -34.80
C ALA A 52 10.18 19.78 -35.19
N TYR A 53 10.45 20.29 -36.39
CA TYR A 53 11.81 20.57 -36.82
C TYR A 53 12.23 21.99 -36.42
N GLN A 54 13.46 22.13 -35.95
CA GLN A 54 13.98 23.44 -35.52
C GLN A 54 13.88 24.52 -36.61
N HIS A 55 14.19 24.19 -37.87
CA HIS A 55 14.16 25.17 -38.97
C HIS A 55 12.73 25.66 -39.26
N GLU A 56 11.72 24.78 -39.18
CA GLU A 56 10.31 25.18 -39.36
C GLU A 56 9.84 26.11 -38.25
N LEU A 57 10.27 25.87 -37.01
CA LEU A 57 9.97 26.76 -35.88
C LEU A 57 10.66 28.12 -36.06
N ASP A 58 11.92 28.13 -36.49
CA ASP A 58 12.66 29.37 -36.75
C ASP A 58 12.04 30.18 -37.89
N ASP A 59 11.63 29.52 -38.97
CA ASP A 59 11.00 30.17 -40.12
C ASP A 59 9.60 30.68 -39.80
N TRP A 60 8.83 29.97 -38.96
CA TRP A 60 7.55 30.45 -38.44
C TRP A 60 7.70 31.68 -37.53
N VAL A 61 8.76 31.73 -36.71
CA VAL A 61 9.09 32.93 -35.90
C VAL A 61 9.51 34.10 -36.80
N LYS A 62 10.36 33.85 -37.81
CA LYS A 62 10.79 34.89 -38.76
C LYS A 62 9.63 35.41 -39.62
N GLY A 63 8.71 34.54 -40.03
CA GLY A 63 7.52 34.91 -40.81
C GLY A 63 6.58 35.85 -40.06
N LYS A 64 6.58 35.85 -38.72
CA LYS A 64 5.83 36.83 -37.91
C LYS A 64 6.45 38.22 -37.86
N ASN A 65 7.77 38.33 -38.05
CA ASN A 65 8.45 39.62 -38.10
C ASN A 65 8.35 40.30 -39.48
N GLY A 66 7.69 39.67 -40.47
CA GLY A 66 7.55 40.16 -41.84
C GLY A 66 6.26 40.91 -42.18
N THR A 67 5.41 41.26 -41.20
CA THR A 67 4.12 41.96 -41.45
C THR A 67 3.99 43.28 -40.67
N SER A 68 5.10 44.00 -40.53
CA SER A 68 5.11 45.40 -40.13
C SER A 68 6.31 46.07 -40.77
N GLU A 69 6.12 46.68 -41.94
CA GLU A 69 6.73 47.97 -42.34
C GLU A 69 6.47 48.30 -43.82
N ARG A 70 6.35 49.60 -44.09
CA ARG A 70 5.95 50.33 -45.33
C ARG A 70 4.44 50.55 -45.46
N LEU A 71 3.97 51.79 -45.42
CA LEU A 71 4.45 52.90 -46.24
C LEU A 71 4.47 54.24 -45.47
N ASP A 72 5.64 54.88 -45.45
CA ASP A 72 5.80 56.34 -45.53
C ASP A 72 7.02 56.59 -46.46
N ASP A 73 6.86 57.30 -47.58
CA ASP A 73 7.66 58.49 -47.92
C ASP A 73 7.15 59.23 -49.19
N GLU A 74 7.52 60.51 -49.26
CA GLU A 74 7.00 61.73 -49.90
C GLU A 74 6.95 61.88 -51.45
N SER A 75 6.02 62.71 -51.98
CA SER A 75 6.29 64.12 -52.39
C SER A 75 5.36 64.72 -53.49
N ARG A 76 4.86 65.94 -53.18
CA ARG A 76 4.49 67.13 -54.01
C ARG A 76 3.39 67.08 -55.10
N ALA A 77 2.28 67.83 -54.87
CA ALA A 77 2.04 69.20 -55.40
C ALA A 77 0.54 69.60 -55.34
N GLY A 78 0.26 70.84 -54.90
CA GLY A 78 -0.88 71.63 -55.42
C GLY A 78 -2.13 71.86 -54.54
N ASP A 79 -2.23 73.09 -54.04
CA ASP A 79 -3.42 73.98 -54.11
C ASP A 79 -4.42 74.10 -52.94
N LEU A 80 -4.93 75.32 -52.81
CA LEU A 80 -5.55 76.03 -51.69
C LEU A 80 -7.06 75.73 -51.46
N GLY A 81 -7.53 75.78 -50.21
CA GLY A 81 -8.97 75.94 -49.88
C GLY A 81 -9.34 75.62 -48.41
N PRO A 82 -10.32 76.31 -47.78
CA PRO A 82 -10.22 76.72 -46.38
C PRO A 82 -10.86 75.79 -45.33
N ALA A 83 -10.53 76.12 -44.08
CA ALA A 83 -10.81 75.45 -42.81
C ALA A 83 -12.29 75.42 -42.36
N GLU A 84 -12.64 74.37 -41.60
CA GLU A 84 -13.71 74.35 -40.59
C GLU A 84 -13.21 73.66 -39.28
N PRO A 85 -13.76 74.01 -38.09
CA PRO A 85 -13.10 73.79 -36.81
C PRO A 85 -13.47 72.46 -36.12
N ALA A 86 -12.52 71.93 -35.33
CA ALA A 86 -12.70 70.76 -34.46
C ALA A 86 -13.51 71.08 -33.18
N PRO A 87 -14.30 70.14 -32.63
CA PRO A 87 -15.01 70.35 -31.38
C PRO A 87 -14.11 70.14 -30.16
N ALA A 88 -14.28 71.01 -29.17
CA ALA A 88 -13.65 70.96 -27.86
C ALA A 88 -14.10 69.72 -27.07
N GLY A 89 -13.14 68.92 -26.59
CA GLY A 89 -13.45 67.73 -25.80
C GLY A 89 -12.30 67.12 -25.00
N ALA A 90 -11.29 67.89 -24.59
CA ALA A 90 -10.11 67.35 -23.89
C ALA A 90 -9.91 67.92 -22.47
N ARG A 91 -10.97 67.97 -21.64
CA ARG A 91 -10.83 68.30 -20.20
C ARG A 91 -11.59 67.42 -19.21
N LEU A 92 -12.29 66.37 -19.65
CA LEU A 92 -13.05 65.50 -18.73
C LEU A 92 -12.38 64.16 -18.39
N MET A 93 -11.21 63.86 -18.96
CA MET A 93 -10.58 62.53 -18.87
C MET A 93 -9.41 62.44 -17.88
N ARG A 94 -9.36 63.34 -16.87
CA ARG A 94 -8.32 63.31 -15.82
C ARG A 94 -8.88 62.99 -14.42
N ARG A 95 -10.21 62.92 -14.27
CA ARG A 95 -10.90 62.62 -13.00
C ARG A 95 -11.21 61.14 -12.80
N TYR A 96 -11.34 60.36 -13.87
CA TYR A 96 -11.61 58.92 -13.79
C TYR A 96 -10.38 58.06 -13.48
N LEU A 97 -9.16 58.61 -13.60
CA LEU A 97 -7.93 57.90 -13.23
C LEU A 97 -7.79 57.67 -11.71
N TYR A 98 -8.44 58.48 -10.86
CA TYR A 98 -8.34 58.35 -9.40
C TYR A 98 -9.41 57.44 -8.78
N PHE A 99 -10.50 57.16 -9.48
CA PHE A 99 -11.56 56.25 -8.99
C PHE A 99 -11.33 54.79 -9.37
N GLY A 100 -10.49 54.50 -10.37
CA GLY A 100 -10.16 53.12 -10.77
C GLY A 100 -9.07 52.46 -9.93
N ILE A 101 -8.19 53.24 -9.30
CA ILE A 101 -7.06 52.75 -8.49
C ILE A 101 -7.52 51.89 -7.29
N PRO A 102 -8.51 52.29 -6.48
CA PRO A 102 -8.97 51.43 -5.38
C PRO A 102 -9.63 50.14 -5.88
N PHE A 103 -10.27 50.14 -7.05
CA PHE A 103 -10.86 48.93 -7.65
C PHE A 103 -9.82 47.99 -8.26
N ILE A 104 -8.75 48.53 -8.85
CA ILE A 104 -7.61 47.75 -9.33
C ILE A 104 -6.82 47.18 -8.15
N ALA A 105 -6.62 47.96 -7.08
CA ALA A 105 -5.97 47.48 -5.85
C ALA A 105 -6.82 46.42 -5.13
N ALA A 106 -8.13 46.63 -5.02
CA ALA A 106 -9.06 45.64 -4.46
C ALA A 106 -9.14 44.39 -5.35
N GLY A 107 -9.18 44.55 -6.67
CA GLY A 107 -9.14 43.46 -7.64
C GLY A 107 -7.82 42.69 -7.60
N ALA A 108 -6.69 43.37 -7.42
CA ALA A 108 -5.38 42.76 -7.24
C ALA A 108 -5.26 42.06 -5.88
N LEU A 109 -5.84 42.61 -4.81
CA LEU A 109 -5.89 41.96 -3.49
C LEU A 109 -6.82 40.74 -3.50
N LEU A 110 -7.97 40.80 -4.18
CA LEU A 110 -8.84 39.65 -4.42
C LEU A 110 -8.13 38.61 -5.30
N PHE A 111 -7.47 39.03 -6.37
CA PHE A 111 -6.71 38.15 -7.24
C PHE A 111 -5.52 37.52 -6.50
N LEU A 112 -4.82 38.26 -5.62
CA LEU A 112 -3.78 37.74 -4.72
C LEU A 112 -4.36 36.88 -3.60
N TYR A 113 -5.60 37.10 -3.18
CA TYR A 113 -6.32 36.24 -2.22
C TYR A 113 -6.75 34.92 -2.88
N PHE A 114 -7.14 34.95 -4.16
CA PHE A 114 -7.42 33.75 -4.97
C PHE A 114 -6.16 33.09 -5.55
N LEU A 115 -5.04 33.82 -5.64
CA LEU A 115 -3.68 33.33 -5.97
C LEU A 115 -2.86 32.98 -4.72
N ARG A 116 -3.39 33.21 -3.50
CA ARG A 116 -2.86 32.45 -2.35
C ARG A 116 -2.92 31.01 -2.83
N PRO A 117 -1.81 30.26 -2.80
CA PRO A 117 -1.92 28.84 -3.02
C PRO A 117 -3.02 28.43 -2.05
N PHE A 118 -4.17 27.96 -2.56
CA PHE A 118 -5.07 27.10 -1.81
C PHE A 118 -4.10 26.23 -1.06
N ALA A 119 -3.92 26.47 0.26
CA ALA A 119 -2.81 25.92 0.99
C ALA A 119 -2.86 24.46 0.65
N ARG A 120 -1.93 24.00 -0.20
CA ARG A 120 -2.06 22.71 -0.89
C ARG A 120 -1.98 21.80 0.30
N HIS A 121 -3.15 21.32 0.78
CA HIS A 121 -3.21 20.66 2.07
C HIS A 121 -2.22 19.54 1.87
N SER A 122 -1.13 19.62 2.62
CA SER A 122 -0.01 18.74 2.31
C SER A 122 -0.51 17.36 2.68
N ASP A 123 -0.31 16.39 1.80
CA ASP A 123 -0.74 15.04 2.10
C ASP A 123 0.03 14.56 3.34
N PRO A 124 -0.63 13.79 4.22
CA PRO A 124 0.06 13.03 5.25
C PRO A 124 1.23 12.30 4.60
N HIS A 125 2.41 12.43 5.18
CA HIS A 125 3.63 11.84 4.65
C HIS A 125 4.42 11.12 5.73
N ASP A 126 4.34 11.61 6.96
CA ASP A 126 5.07 11.08 8.10
C ASP A 126 4.27 11.32 9.39
N PHE A 127 4.77 10.84 10.51
CA PHE A 127 4.17 11.10 11.81
C PHE A 127 5.24 11.22 12.90
N ARG A 128 4.81 11.62 14.10
CA ARG A 128 5.56 11.39 15.33
C ARG A 128 4.62 11.02 16.46
N ILE A 129 5.12 10.31 17.45
CA ILE A 129 4.40 10.04 18.70
C ILE A 129 4.88 11.00 19.80
N ASP A 130 3.94 11.69 20.43
CA ASP A 130 4.19 12.67 21.50
C ASP A 130 3.31 12.33 22.72
N GLY A 131 3.86 11.53 23.64
CA GLY A 131 3.08 10.97 24.75
C GLY A 131 1.96 10.07 24.25
N SER A 132 0.70 10.45 24.52
CA SER A 132 -0.49 9.73 24.06
C SER A 132 -0.95 10.16 22.66
N GLU A 133 -0.28 11.12 22.02
CA GLU A 133 -0.74 11.72 20.78
C GLU A 133 -0.02 11.18 19.53
N LEU A 134 -0.81 10.88 18.49
CA LEU A 134 -0.33 10.75 17.12
C LEU A 134 -0.30 12.14 16.48
N VAL A 135 0.86 12.60 16.04
CA VAL A 135 1.03 13.87 15.33
C VAL A 135 1.39 13.60 13.88
N VAL A 136 0.51 13.96 12.94
CA VAL A 136 0.72 13.71 11.51
C VAL A 136 1.38 14.88 10.83
N LEU A 137 2.37 14.57 10.00
CA LEU A 137 3.30 15.52 9.41
C LEU A 137 3.22 15.52 7.88
N ALA A 138 3.41 16.71 7.32
CA ALA A 138 3.67 16.91 5.90
C ALA A 138 5.11 16.52 5.55
N LYS A 139 5.39 16.35 4.26
CA LYS A 139 6.74 16.02 3.75
C LYS A 139 7.85 16.98 4.21
N ASN A 140 7.53 18.23 4.52
CA ASN A 140 8.50 19.22 5.01
C ASN A 140 8.62 19.25 6.55
N GLY A 141 8.05 18.28 7.26
CA GLY A 141 8.03 18.19 8.72
C GLY A 141 7.00 19.08 9.41
N ARG A 142 6.19 19.84 8.66
CA ARG A 142 5.13 20.67 9.24
C ARG A 142 3.99 19.78 9.75
N GLU A 143 3.54 20.03 10.97
CA GLU A 143 2.34 19.41 11.52
C GLU A 143 1.10 19.75 10.68
N LEU A 144 0.32 18.71 10.39
CA LEU A 144 -0.97 18.80 9.71
C LEU A 144 -2.11 18.76 10.73
N TRP A 145 -2.06 17.80 11.64
CA TRP A 145 -3.05 17.59 12.70
C TRP A 145 -2.49 16.61 13.74
N ARG A 146 -3.18 16.47 14.86
CA ARG A 146 -2.87 15.51 15.92
C ARG A 146 -4.13 14.84 16.44
N PHE A 147 -3.95 13.66 17.04
CA PHE A 147 -5.01 12.86 17.64
C PHE A 147 -4.52 12.31 18.98
N ASP A 148 -5.24 12.60 20.07
CA ASP A 148 -4.95 12.03 21.39
C ASP A 148 -5.64 10.67 21.53
N THR A 149 -4.84 9.63 21.75
CA THR A 149 -5.33 8.26 21.96
C THR A 149 -5.89 8.06 23.38
N HIS A 150 -5.59 8.98 24.30
CA HIS A 150 -5.81 8.84 25.74
C HIS A 150 -5.13 7.61 26.36
N ILE A 151 -4.13 7.04 25.68
CA ILE A 151 -3.29 5.96 26.19
C ILE A 151 -1.99 6.60 26.71
N GLU A 152 -1.90 6.78 28.04
CA GLU A 152 -0.75 7.46 28.68
C GLU A 152 0.59 6.78 28.39
N ASN A 153 0.58 5.46 28.19
CA ASN A 153 1.74 4.63 27.99
C ASN A 153 1.80 4.06 26.56
N LEU A 154 1.32 4.84 25.58
CA LEU A 154 1.41 4.53 24.15
C LEU A 154 2.85 4.21 23.77
N ILE A 155 3.03 3.21 22.91
CA ILE A 155 4.34 2.80 22.43
C ILE A 155 5.09 3.98 21.79
N ASP A 156 6.41 4.00 21.96
CA ASP A 156 7.23 5.11 21.51
C ASP A 156 7.32 5.27 19.98
N ASP A 157 7.75 6.47 19.58
CA ASP A 157 7.92 6.88 18.20
C ASP A 157 8.81 5.92 17.38
N LYS A 158 9.90 5.44 17.97
CA LYS A 158 10.86 4.56 17.30
C LYS A 158 10.24 3.21 16.96
N ALA A 159 9.45 2.65 17.88
CA ALA A 159 8.78 1.38 17.67
C ALA A 159 7.71 1.47 16.57
N TYR A 160 6.89 2.54 16.55
CA TYR A 160 5.95 2.77 15.44
C TYR A 160 6.66 2.99 14.10
N HIS A 161 7.72 3.79 14.04
CA HIS A 161 8.50 3.97 12.81
C HIS A 161 9.14 2.68 12.30
N SER A 162 9.48 1.75 13.19
CA SER A 162 10.00 0.42 12.79
C SER A 162 8.95 -0.45 12.06
N ARG A 163 7.68 -0.07 12.13
CA ARG A 163 6.50 -0.73 11.54
C ARG A 163 5.65 0.24 10.71
N PHE A 164 6.27 1.26 10.12
CA PHE A 164 5.61 2.24 9.27
C PHE A 164 5.59 1.78 7.81
N GLN A 165 4.40 1.64 7.24
CA GLN A 165 4.08 1.23 5.86
C GLN A 165 4.57 -0.13 5.38
N ARG A 166 5.44 -0.82 6.12
CA ARG A 166 6.04 -2.09 5.74
C ARG A 166 6.14 -3.01 6.94
N LYS A 167 6.16 -4.31 6.67
CA LYS A 167 6.50 -5.32 7.67
C LYS A 167 7.90 -5.04 8.22
N LYS A 168 8.06 -5.21 9.52
CA LYS A 168 9.37 -5.11 10.19
C LYS A 168 10.24 -6.27 9.73
N GLU A 169 11.40 -5.97 9.16
CA GLU A 169 12.44 -6.97 8.93
C GLU A 169 13.00 -7.42 10.28
N SER A 170 12.68 -8.65 10.67
CA SER A 170 13.22 -9.30 11.86
C SER A 170 13.65 -10.70 11.49
N THR A 171 14.87 -11.07 11.87
CA THR A 171 15.41 -12.42 11.73
C THR A 171 15.09 -13.32 12.93
N LEU A 172 14.51 -12.74 14.00
CA LEU A 172 14.20 -13.42 15.26
C LEU A 172 12.97 -12.75 15.88
N SER A 173 11.76 -13.16 15.53
CA SER A 173 10.60 -12.77 16.34
C SER A 173 9.49 -13.82 16.33
N LEU A 174 9.26 -14.34 17.52
CA LEU A 174 8.05 -15.03 18.00
C LEU A 174 6.75 -14.20 17.89
N GLY A 175 6.76 -13.06 17.17
CA GLY A 175 5.67 -12.08 17.16
C GLY A 175 5.37 -11.53 15.78
N VAL A 176 4.14 -11.06 15.60
CA VAL A 176 3.61 -10.49 14.35
C VAL A 176 4.43 -9.26 13.95
N ASN A 177 4.99 -9.24 12.75
CA ASN A 177 5.85 -8.16 12.25
C ASN A 177 5.11 -7.15 11.34
N LEU A 178 3.78 -7.20 11.33
CA LEU A 178 2.95 -6.34 10.48
C LEU A 178 3.02 -4.85 10.84
N PRO A 179 2.73 -3.96 9.88
CA PRO A 179 2.58 -2.54 10.11
C PRO A 179 1.62 -2.20 11.26
N TRP A 180 1.92 -1.07 11.91
CA TRP A 180 1.01 -0.41 12.86
C TRP A 180 0.56 0.97 12.38
N VAL A 181 1.26 1.54 11.38
CA VAL A 181 0.87 2.80 10.74
C VAL A 181 1.01 2.64 9.24
N ILE A 182 -0.02 3.01 8.48
CA ILE A 182 0.02 3.09 7.01
C ILE A 182 -0.57 4.42 6.59
N ILE A 183 0.12 5.12 5.68
CA ILE A 183 -0.40 6.33 5.03
C ILE A 183 -0.57 6.02 3.55
N LYS A 184 -1.82 5.88 3.11
CA LYS A 184 -2.13 5.42 1.74
C LYS A 184 -3.53 5.87 1.34
N ASP A 185 -3.71 6.12 0.05
CA ASP A 185 -5.04 6.33 -0.55
C ASP A 185 -5.72 4.95 -0.66
N ILE A 186 -6.65 4.66 0.24
CA ILE A 186 -7.32 3.35 0.30
C ILE A 186 -8.64 3.32 -0.48
N ASN A 187 -9.21 4.49 -0.79
CA ASN A 187 -10.52 4.63 -1.45
C ASN A 187 -10.42 5.23 -2.87
N ARG A 188 -9.21 5.50 -3.34
CA ARG A 188 -8.87 6.02 -4.68
C ARG A 188 -9.34 7.45 -4.93
N ASP A 189 -9.52 8.25 -3.89
CA ASP A 189 -9.94 9.65 -4.03
C ASP A 189 -8.75 10.62 -4.25
N GLN A 190 -7.55 10.08 -4.42
CA GLN A 190 -6.27 10.78 -4.54
C GLN A 190 -5.84 11.53 -3.27
N LYS A 191 -6.41 11.20 -2.12
CA LYS A 191 -5.96 11.68 -0.81
C LYS A 191 -5.57 10.49 0.03
N SER A 192 -4.40 10.58 0.67
CA SER A 192 -3.99 9.52 1.58
C SER A 192 -4.79 9.60 2.88
N GLU A 193 -5.33 8.46 3.29
CA GLU A 193 -5.76 8.19 4.65
C GLU A 193 -4.57 7.85 5.54
N VAL A 194 -4.76 7.98 6.85
CA VAL A 194 -3.81 7.54 7.88
C VAL A 194 -4.48 6.43 8.68
N LEU A 195 -4.00 5.21 8.53
CA LEU A 195 -4.42 4.06 9.34
C LEU A 195 -3.44 3.90 10.49
N PHE A 196 -3.95 3.80 11.70
CA PHE A 196 -3.17 3.79 12.93
C PHE A 196 -3.72 2.75 13.91
N CYS A 197 -2.88 1.78 14.28
CA CYS A 197 -3.18 0.81 15.32
C CYS A 197 -2.65 1.32 16.67
N THR A 198 -3.53 1.48 17.64
CA THR A 198 -3.12 1.89 19.00
C THR A 198 -2.44 0.73 19.73
N TRP A 199 -1.34 1.00 20.42
CA TRP A 199 -0.65 0.01 21.25
C TRP A 199 -0.09 0.66 22.51
N ALA A 200 -0.45 0.11 23.67
CA ALA A 200 0.16 0.45 24.95
C ALA A 200 1.35 -0.47 25.25
N SER A 201 2.31 0.05 25.99
CA SER A 201 3.51 -0.67 26.43
C SER A 201 3.26 -1.77 27.48
N ASP A 202 2.10 -1.76 28.14
CA ASP A 202 1.72 -2.75 29.16
C ASP A 202 0.85 -3.90 28.61
N GLU A 203 0.75 -4.08 27.29
CA GLU A 203 0.09 -5.19 26.57
C GLU A 203 -1.41 -5.44 26.85
N HIS A 204 -2.05 -4.68 27.74
CA HIS A 204 -3.45 -4.89 28.15
C HIS A 204 -4.40 -3.78 27.68
N ARG A 205 -3.90 -2.75 27.00
CA ARG A 205 -4.69 -1.62 26.49
C ARG A 205 -4.24 -1.25 25.07
N GLY A 206 -5.20 -0.95 24.21
CA GLY A 206 -4.96 -0.67 22.80
C GLY A 206 -5.45 -1.79 21.89
N GLY A 207 -5.08 -1.72 20.62
CA GLY A 207 -5.49 -2.66 19.57
C GLY A 207 -6.59 -2.13 18.66
N ASP A 208 -7.09 -0.91 18.89
CA ASP A 208 -7.99 -0.27 17.94
C ASP A 208 -7.21 0.12 16.68
N LEU A 209 -7.72 -0.29 15.52
CA LEU A 209 -7.30 0.21 14.23
C LEU A 209 -8.21 1.36 13.82
N ILE A 210 -7.64 2.55 13.66
CA ILE A 210 -8.37 3.78 13.35
C ILE A 210 -7.94 4.28 11.98
N CYS A 211 -8.89 4.64 11.14
CA CYS A 211 -8.65 5.29 9.86
C CYS A 211 -9.04 6.76 9.94
N PHE A 212 -8.09 7.64 9.65
CA PHE A 212 -8.28 9.07 9.57
C PHE A 212 -8.22 9.53 8.12
N GLY A 213 -9.12 10.44 7.76
CA GLY A 213 -8.98 11.20 6.52
C GLY A 213 -7.85 12.21 6.63
N LYS A 214 -7.47 12.77 5.48
CA LYS A 214 -6.40 13.77 5.34
C LYS A 214 -6.43 14.93 6.36
N GLY A 215 -7.60 15.32 6.86
CA GLY A 215 -7.78 16.39 7.84
C GLY A 215 -7.77 15.95 9.32
N GLY A 216 -7.46 14.69 9.62
CA GLY A 216 -7.46 14.14 10.99
C GLY A 216 -8.84 13.76 11.51
N LYS A 217 -9.88 13.80 10.66
CA LYS A 217 -11.21 13.30 11.01
C LYS A 217 -11.21 11.78 10.92
N GLU A 218 -11.64 11.10 11.98
CA GLU A 218 -11.90 9.66 11.97
C GLU A 218 -12.99 9.34 10.93
N ILE A 219 -12.66 8.43 10.01
CA ILE A 219 -13.57 7.89 9.00
C ILE A 219 -14.25 6.64 9.58
N TRP A 220 -13.45 5.73 10.11
CA TRP A 220 -13.92 4.50 10.75
C TRP A 220 -12.89 3.99 11.76
N ARG A 221 -13.35 3.08 12.62
CA ARG A 221 -12.56 2.40 13.64
C ARG A 221 -12.97 0.94 13.71
N PHE A 222 -11.98 0.08 13.86
CA PHE A 222 -12.15 -1.36 14.04
C PHE A 222 -11.56 -1.78 15.39
N LYS A 223 -12.36 -2.49 16.18
CA LYS A 223 -11.92 -3.20 17.38
C LYS A 223 -11.93 -4.69 17.07
N GLY A 224 -10.79 -5.34 17.28
CA GLY A 224 -10.64 -6.77 17.06
C GLY A 224 -11.47 -7.60 18.04
N GLY A 225 -11.94 -8.74 17.54
CA GLY A 225 -12.56 -9.81 18.29
C GLY A 225 -13.99 -9.56 18.77
N ARG A 226 -14.49 -10.51 19.57
CA ARG A 226 -15.79 -10.52 20.23
C ARG A 226 -15.77 -11.49 21.39
N GLU A 227 -16.80 -11.49 22.23
CA GLU A 227 -16.96 -12.57 23.22
C GLU A 227 -17.12 -13.91 22.52
N MET A 228 -16.37 -14.90 22.97
CA MET A 228 -16.35 -16.24 22.38
C MET A 228 -16.62 -17.29 23.46
N TRP A 229 -17.28 -18.37 23.07
CA TRP A 229 -17.48 -19.52 23.93
C TRP A 229 -16.89 -20.75 23.27
N CYS A 230 -15.74 -21.21 23.76
CA CYS A 230 -15.03 -22.34 23.17
C CYS A 230 -14.97 -23.49 24.17
N GLY A 231 -15.42 -24.68 23.75
CA GLY A 231 -15.74 -25.78 24.64
C GLY A 231 -16.68 -25.36 25.78
N THR A 232 -16.18 -25.41 27.02
CA THR A 232 -16.92 -25.02 28.22
C THR A 232 -16.52 -23.65 28.77
N ARG A 233 -15.59 -22.95 28.12
CA ARG A 233 -14.98 -21.72 28.64
C ARG A 233 -15.46 -20.47 27.87
N PRO A 234 -15.88 -19.41 28.57
CA PRO A 234 -16.06 -18.10 27.96
C PRO A 234 -14.71 -17.38 27.81
N TYR A 235 -14.61 -16.57 26.77
CA TYR A 235 -13.49 -15.69 26.45
C TYR A 235 -14.04 -14.27 26.24
N SER A 236 -13.37 -13.27 26.81
CA SER A 236 -13.79 -11.87 26.70
C SER A 236 -13.63 -11.34 25.27
N SER A 237 -14.15 -10.14 25.02
CA SER A 237 -13.96 -9.37 23.78
C SER A 237 -12.69 -8.54 23.76
N GLU A 238 -11.79 -8.70 24.74
CA GLU A 238 -10.53 -7.94 24.77
C GLU A 238 -9.47 -8.66 23.93
N TYR A 239 -9.26 -8.13 22.72
CA TYR A 239 -8.25 -8.57 21.76
C TYR A 239 -7.36 -7.38 21.41
N ASN A 240 -6.08 -7.66 21.19
CA ASN A 240 -5.11 -6.71 20.68
C ASN A 240 -4.90 -6.94 19.19
N THR A 241 -4.99 -5.89 18.37
CA THR A 241 -4.63 -5.97 16.95
C THR A 241 -3.12 -6.06 16.79
N ALA A 242 -2.61 -7.25 16.49
CA ALA A 242 -1.20 -7.55 16.31
C ALA A 242 -0.56 -6.74 15.18
N GLY A 243 -1.34 -6.42 14.14
CA GLY A 243 -1.01 -5.48 13.08
C GLY A 243 -1.89 -5.69 11.86
N PHE A 244 -1.62 -4.95 10.79
CA PHE A 244 -2.43 -4.95 9.59
C PHE A 244 -1.62 -4.62 8.33
N ASP A 245 -2.19 -4.86 7.16
CA ASP A 245 -1.70 -4.32 5.88
C ASP A 245 -2.89 -3.95 4.97
N THR A 246 -2.62 -3.12 3.96
CA THR A 246 -3.62 -2.64 2.98
C THR A 246 -3.28 -3.13 1.58
N LEU A 247 -4.18 -3.93 1.01
CA LEU A 247 -3.96 -4.68 -0.20
C LEU A 247 -5.20 -4.59 -1.08
N ASP A 248 -5.01 -4.53 -2.40
CA ASP A 248 -6.08 -4.64 -3.38
C ASP A 248 -6.36 -6.14 -3.57
N ILE A 249 -7.31 -6.69 -2.79
CA ILE A 249 -7.50 -8.14 -2.72
C ILE A 249 -8.47 -8.65 -3.79
N ASP A 250 -9.38 -7.80 -4.26
CA ASP A 250 -10.36 -8.14 -5.29
C ASP A 250 -10.04 -7.59 -6.68
N GLY A 251 -8.99 -6.77 -6.78
CA GLY A 251 -8.50 -6.19 -8.03
C GLY A 251 -9.32 -5.01 -8.53
N ASP A 252 -10.20 -4.44 -7.69
CA ASP A 252 -10.99 -3.27 -8.05
C ASP A 252 -10.16 -1.98 -8.01
N GLY A 253 -8.99 -2.01 -7.35
CA GLY A 253 -8.02 -0.91 -7.21
C GLY A 253 -8.18 -0.08 -5.93
N SER A 254 -9.24 -0.31 -5.15
CA SER A 254 -9.39 0.14 -3.78
C SER A 254 -8.60 -0.82 -2.89
N LEU A 255 -8.33 -0.41 -1.65
CA LEU A 255 -7.54 -1.24 -0.75
C LEU A 255 -8.40 -1.71 0.41
N GLU A 256 -8.39 -3.02 0.59
CA GLU A 256 -8.93 -3.69 1.76
C GLU A 256 -7.83 -3.79 2.81
N THR A 257 -8.25 -3.74 4.07
CA THR A 257 -7.36 -3.87 5.20
C THR A 257 -7.46 -5.26 5.78
N VAL A 258 -6.37 -6.02 5.74
CA VAL A 258 -6.24 -7.33 6.39
C VAL A 258 -5.67 -7.09 7.80
N VAL A 259 -6.42 -7.50 8.82
CA VAL A 259 -6.10 -7.26 10.22
C VAL A 259 -5.95 -8.60 10.95
N ILE A 260 -4.87 -8.74 11.73
CA ILE A 260 -4.70 -9.86 12.67
C ILE A 260 -4.88 -9.33 14.08
N SER A 261 -5.78 -9.95 14.86
CA SER A 261 -6.01 -9.64 16.26
C SER A 261 -5.92 -10.88 17.14
N HIS A 262 -5.27 -10.78 18.29
CA HIS A 262 -5.04 -11.88 19.23
C HIS A 262 -5.60 -11.55 20.60
N GLN A 263 -6.07 -12.57 21.32
CA GLN A 263 -6.39 -12.44 22.73
C GLN A 263 -5.23 -12.93 23.58
N THR A 264 -4.52 -12.05 24.27
CA THR A 264 -3.46 -12.43 25.22
C THR A 264 -4.04 -12.51 26.65
N PRO A 265 -3.73 -13.54 27.46
CA PRO A 265 -2.77 -14.64 27.22
C PRO A 265 -3.37 -15.90 26.55
N ASN A 266 -4.56 -15.79 25.94
CA ASN A 266 -5.24 -16.93 25.33
C ASN A 266 -4.76 -17.21 23.90
N TRP A 267 -5.30 -18.26 23.28
CA TRP A 267 -4.87 -18.73 21.96
C TRP A 267 -5.70 -18.19 20.79
N LEU A 268 -6.83 -17.53 21.05
CA LEU A 268 -7.76 -17.09 20.00
C LEU A 268 -7.15 -16.01 19.11
N ALA A 269 -7.23 -16.21 17.80
CA ALA A 269 -6.86 -15.24 16.78
C ALA A 269 -7.99 -15.00 15.80
N GLN A 270 -8.18 -13.73 15.45
CA GLN A 270 -9.10 -13.27 14.42
C GLN A 270 -8.27 -12.73 13.24
N LEU A 271 -8.61 -13.17 12.04
CA LEU A 271 -8.26 -12.55 10.78
C LEU A 271 -9.50 -11.80 10.27
N ALA A 272 -9.41 -10.49 10.10
CA ALA A 272 -10.51 -9.67 9.59
C ALA A 272 -10.11 -8.98 8.29
N LEU A 273 -11.04 -8.93 7.33
CA LEU A 273 -10.93 -8.17 6.10
C LEU A 273 -11.92 -7.01 6.17
N ILE A 274 -11.42 -5.80 5.95
CA ILE A 274 -12.19 -4.56 6.11
C ILE A 274 -12.09 -3.76 4.80
N ASP A 275 -13.23 -3.35 4.24
CA ASP A 275 -13.23 -2.48 3.05
C ASP A 275 -12.77 -1.06 3.36
N SER A 276 -12.58 -0.23 2.34
CA SER A 276 -12.12 1.15 2.49
C SER A 276 -13.06 2.04 3.33
N ASN A 277 -14.32 1.62 3.53
CA ASN A 277 -15.33 2.32 4.31
C ASN A 277 -15.42 1.82 5.76
N GLY A 278 -14.60 0.84 6.16
CA GLY A 278 -14.59 0.30 7.51
C GLY A 278 -15.56 -0.86 7.73
N ARG A 279 -16.19 -1.39 6.68
CA ARG A 279 -17.08 -2.55 6.80
C ARG A 279 -16.26 -3.83 6.77
N MET A 280 -16.49 -4.70 7.76
CA MET A 280 -15.92 -6.05 7.74
C MET A 280 -16.60 -6.90 6.66
N ILE A 281 -15.81 -7.36 5.69
CA ILE A 281 -16.24 -8.15 4.52
C ILE A 281 -15.80 -9.62 4.61
N GLY A 282 -14.86 -9.95 5.51
CA GLY A 282 -14.44 -11.32 5.81
C GLY A 282 -13.96 -11.46 7.26
N GLU A 283 -14.17 -12.63 7.85
CA GLU A 283 -13.77 -12.94 9.23
C GLU A 283 -13.43 -14.42 9.37
N PHE A 284 -12.21 -14.72 9.79
CA PHE A 284 -11.77 -16.09 10.10
C PHE A 284 -11.20 -16.19 11.51
N TRP A 285 -11.50 -17.30 12.18
CA TRP A 285 -11.05 -17.59 13.54
C TRP A 285 -10.08 -18.77 13.55
N ASN A 286 -8.85 -18.53 14.00
CA ASN A 286 -7.85 -19.58 14.12
C ASN A 286 -7.68 -20.00 15.58
N SER A 287 -7.54 -21.31 15.80
CA SER A 287 -7.22 -21.88 17.10
C SER A 287 -5.72 -21.79 17.37
N GLY A 288 -5.22 -20.56 17.50
CA GLY A 288 -3.81 -20.23 17.69
C GLY A 288 -3.44 -18.91 17.02
N HIS A 289 -2.37 -18.27 17.49
CA HIS A 289 -1.94 -16.96 16.98
C HIS A 289 -1.49 -17.04 15.52
N LEU A 290 -1.87 -16.03 14.73
CA LEU A 290 -1.45 -15.86 13.34
C LEU A 290 -0.24 -14.93 13.29
N ALA A 291 0.71 -15.18 12.41
CA ALA A 291 2.02 -14.52 12.45
C ALA A 291 2.24 -13.55 11.29
N ASP A 292 1.92 -13.97 10.07
CA ASP A 292 2.21 -13.22 8.85
C ASP A 292 1.26 -13.62 7.71
N PHE A 293 1.16 -12.79 6.67
CA PHE A 293 0.39 -13.10 5.47
C PHE A 293 0.95 -12.46 4.20
N ILE A 294 0.73 -13.06 3.03
CA ILE A 294 1.07 -12.50 1.72
C ILE A 294 -0.06 -12.72 0.72
N LEU A 295 -0.02 -11.99 -0.40
CA LEU A 295 -0.79 -12.30 -1.60
C LEU A 295 0.12 -12.96 -2.63
N ALA A 296 -0.29 -14.10 -3.17
CA ALA A 296 0.39 -14.79 -4.26
C ALA A 296 -0.64 -15.36 -5.24
N ASP A 297 -0.34 -15.33 -6.54
CA ASP A 297 -1.16 -15.96 -7.58
C ASP A 297 -0.68 -17.40 -7.76
N LEU A 298 -1.23 -18.32 -6.97
CA LEU A 298 -0.77 -19.71 -6.92
C LEU A 298 -1.13 -20.44 -8.22
N GLN A 299 -2.29 -20.13 -8.80
CA GLN A 299 -2.76 -20.81 -10.02
C GLN A 299 -2.33 -20.14 -11.32
N SER A 300 -1.56 -19.04 -11.24
CA SER A 300 -1.15 -18.24 -12.40
C SER A 300 -2.34 -17.77 -13.26
N ASP A 301 -3.48 -17.49 -12.63
CA ASP A 301 -4.74 -17.10 -13.30
C ASP A 301 -4.98 -15.58 -13.25
N GLY A 302 -4.06 -14.83 -12.63
CA GLY A 302 -4.12 -13.39 -12.41
C GLY A 302 -4.87 -12.98 -11.15
N ARG A 303 -5.49 -13.91 -10.42
CA ARG A 303 -6.05 -13.69 -9.08
C ARG A 303 -5.01 -14.07 -8.05
N LYS A 304 -5.03 -13.40 -6.90
CA LYS A 304 -4.12 -13.69 -5.81
C LYS A 304 -4.89 -14.28 -4.65
N GLU A 305 -4.36 -15.34 -4.09
CA GLU A 305 -4.83 -15.95 -2.87
C GLU A 305 -4.19 -15.23 -1.68
N LEU A 306 -4.91 -15.17 -0.57
CA LEU A 306 -4.35 -14.74 0.71
C LEU A 306 -3.77 -15.95 1.43
N LEU A 307 -2.44 -15.97 1.58
CA LEU A 307 -1.71 -16.99 2.31
C LEU A 307 -1.38 -16.43 3.69
N VAL A 308 -1.80 -17.14 4.75
CA VAL A 308 -1.63 -16.74 6.15
C VAL A 308 -0.91 -17.85 6.89
N VAL A 309 0.11 -17.50 7.67
CA VAL A 309 0.86 -18.46 8.49
C VAL A 309 0.67 -18.18 9.98
N GLY A 310 0.85 -19.21 10.81
CA GLY A 310 0.73 -19.07 12.25
C GLY A 310 0.91 -20.38 13.01
N LEU A 311 0.23 -20.48 14.14
CA LEU A 311 0.16 -21.64 15.02
C LEU A 311 -1.27 -22.21 15.02
N ASN A 312 -1.40 -23.54 15.09
CA ASN A 312 -2.62 -24.20 15.53
C ASN A 312 -2.37 -24.92 16.85
N ASN A 313 -2.92 -24.40 17.94
CA ASN A 313 -2.77 -24.88 19.31
C ASN A 313 -3.42 -26.25 19.56
N GLU A 314 -4.42 -26.68 18.77
CA GLU A 314 -4.98 -28.03 18.94
C GLU A 314 -3.94 -29.10 18.61
N TYR A 315 -3.18 -28.83 17.56
CA TYR A 315 -2.18 -29.72 16.98
C TYR A 315 -0.75 -29.37 17.40
N GLU A 316 -0.56 -28.27 18.14
CA GLU A 316 0.73 -27.74 18.62
C GLU A 316 1.73 -27.45 17.49
N ARG A 317 1.23 -27.19 16.27
CA ARG A 317 2.02 -27.12 15.05
C ARG A 317 1.83 -25.81 14.32
N GLY A 318 2.88 -25.40 13.61
CA GLY A 318 2.80 -24.28 12.69
C GLY A 318 1.86 -24.60 11.54
N CYS A 319 1.16 -23.59 11.03
CA CYS A 319 0.19 -23.76 9.95
C CYS A 319 0.42 -22.79 8.80
N LEU A 320 -0.02 -23.20 7.61
CA LEU A 320 -0.27 -22.36 6.44
C LEU A 320 -1.73 -22.51 6.06
N ILE A 321 -2.40 -21.38 5.84
CA ILE A 321 -3.80 -21.27 5.48
C ILE A 321 -3.88 -20.48 4.19
N VAL A 322 -4.58 -20.99 3.18
CA VAL A 322 -4.73 -20.32 1.88
C VAL A 322 -6.21 -20.01 1.66
N PHE A 323 -6.53 -18.79 1.27
CA PHE A 323 -7.90 -18.35 1.02
C PHE A 323 -8.06 -17.73 -0.36
N ASP A 324 -9.23 -17.94 -0.97
CA ASP A 324 -9.80 -16.94 -1.86
C ASP A 324 -10.17 -15.71 -1.01
N PRO A 325 -9.54 -14.54 -1.21
CA PRO A 325 -9.77 -13.37 -0.36
C PRO A 325 -11.21 -12.85 -0.40
N ARG A 326 -11.99 -13.20 -1.44
CA ARG A 326 -13.39 -12.77 -1.59
C ARG A 326 -14.35 -13.62 -0.78
N ALA A 327 -13.89 -14.73 -0.21
CA ALA A 327 -14.70 -15.69 0.52
C ALA A 327 -13.98 -16.16 1.79
N ILE A 328 -13.74 -15.25 2.73
CA ILE A 328 -13.13 -15.56 4.04
C ILE A 328 -14.19 -15.58 5.14
N SER A 329 -14.45 -16.76 5.70
CA SER A 329 -15.38 -16.95 6.81
C SER A 329 -15.02 -18.19 7.64
N GLY A 330 -15.57 -18.28 8.86
CA GLY A 330 -15.55 -19.50 9.68
C GLY A 330 -14.28 -19.63 10.53
N GLY A 331 -13.80 -20.85 10.72
CA GLY A 331 -12.60 -21.08 11.53
C GLY A 331 -11.83 -22.35 11.18
N SER A 332 -10.61 -22.42 11.70
CA SER A 332 -9.63 -23.48 11.41
C SER A 332 -10.15 -24.90 11.66
N PRO A 333 -9.61 -25.94 10.99
CA PRO A 333 -9.96 -27.32 11.29
C PRO A 333 -9.58 -27.68 12.72
N GLN A 334 -10.53 -28.26 13.44
CA GLN A 334 -10.44 -28.63 14.85
C GLN A 334 -11.26 -29.90 15.09
N SER A 335 -10.80 -30.76 16.00
CA SER A 335 -11.49 -32.00 16.40
C SER A 335 -11.80 -32.04 17.89
N LYS A 336 -11.07 -31.29 18.71
CA LYS A 336 -11.29 -31.24 20.16
C LYS A 336 -12.27 -30.14 20.53
N ALA A 337 -13.26 -30.49 21.36
CA ALA A 337 -14.30 -29.57 21.80
C ALA A 337 -13.77 -28.30 22.49
N GLU A 338 -12.61 -28.36 23.14
CA GLU A 338 -11.98 -27.22 23.82
C GLU A 338 -11.53 -26.10 22.86
N PHE A 339 -11.23 -26.43 21.60
CA PHE A 339 -10.85 -25.46 20.57
C PHE A 339 -12.05 -25.01 19.74
N THR A 340 -13.14 -25.80 19.70
CA THR A 340 -14.36 -25.45 18.95
C THR A 340 -15.15 -24.33 19.64
N CYS A 341 -15.35 -23.23 18.91
CA CYS A 341 -16.10 -22.08 19.39
C CYS A 341 -17.54 -22.03 18.87
N ARG A 342 -18.50 -21.76 19.76
CA ARG A 342 -19.92 -21.65 19.43
C ARG A 342 -20.16 -20.57 18.37
N GLY A 343 -20.88 -20.92 17.33
CA GLY A 343 -21.24 -20.00 16.24
C GLY A 343 -20.16 -19.83 15.17
N VAL A 344 -18.96 -20.39 15.38
CA VAL A 344 -17.93 -20.48 14.34
C VAL A 344 -18.22 -21.73 13.51
N LYS A 345 -18.52 -21.53 12.23
CA LYS A 345 -18.69 -22.61 11.25
C LYS A 345 -17.33 -23.09 10.74
N PRO A 346 -17.25 -24.27 10.10
CA PRO A 346 -16.07 -24.66 9.33
C PRO A 346 -15.64 -23.52 8.41
N GLY A 347 -14.34 -23.30 8.33
CA GLY A 347 -13.77 -22.21 7.55
C GLY A 347 -13.93 -22.40 6.04
N THR A 348 -13.57 -21.36 5.29
CA THR A 348 -13.59 -21.31 3.82
C THR A 348 -12.20 -21.40 3.18
N GLU A 349 -11.15 -21.68 3.94
CA GLU A 349 -9.80 -21.91 3.44
C GLU A 349 -9.75 -22.92 2.29
N GLU A 350 -9.03 -22.61 1.22
CA GLU A 350 -8.83 -23.55 0.12
C GLU A 350 -7.84 -24.63 0.49
N TYR A 351 -6.84 -24.28 1.30
CA TYR A 351 -5.83 -25.21 1.82
C TYR A 351 -5.55 -24.89 3.28
N TYR A 352 -5.34 -25.94 4.08
CA TYR A 352 -4.84 -25.83 5.46
C TYR A 352 -3.76 -26.88 5.68
N LEU A 353 -2.55 -26.42 5.99
CA LEU A 353 -1.38 -27.27 6.21
C LEU A 353 -0.95 -27.18 7.67
N LEU A 354 -0.40 -28.28 8.19
CA LEU A 354 0.33 -28.34 9.45
C LEU A 354 1.76 -28.81 9.21
N PHE A 355 2.73 -28.06 9.73
CA PHE A 355 4.14 -28.39 9.63
C PHE A 355 4.57 -29.25 10.83
N PRO A 356 5.42 -30.28 10.61
CA PRO A 356 5.89 -31.11 11.71
C PRO A 356 6.83 -30.33 12.62
N ARG A 357 6.91 -30.79 13.86
CA ARG A 357 7.86 -30.30 14.85
C ARG A 357 9.14 -31.11 14.79
N THR A 358 10.26 -30.45 15.01
CA THR A 358 11.54 -31.14 15.20
C THR A 358 11.59 -31.78 16.59
N ASP A 359 12.52 -32.72 16.79
CA ASP A 359 12.80 -33.30 18.10
C ASP A 359 13.30 -32.26 19.10
N VAL A 360 14.07 -31.26 18.64
CA VAL A 360 14.49 -30.12 19.46
C VAL A 360 13.29 -29.29 19.91
N ASP A 361 12.31 -29.05 19.02
CA ASP A 361 11.08 -28.34 19.38
C ASP A 361 10.33 -29.06 20.48
N ILE A 362 10.14 -30.38 20.32
CA ILE A 362 9.37 -31.22 21.25
C ILE A 362 10.04 -31.24 22.63
N GLU A 363 11.37 -31.29 22.67
CA GLU A 363 12.14 -31.25 23.93
C GLU A 363 12.13 -29.86 24.59
N SER A 364 12.21 -28.79 23.79
CA SER A 364 12.55 -27.46 24.31
C SER A 364 11.35 -26.53 24.50
N HIS A 365 10.26 -26.75 23.76
CA HIS A 365 9.11 -25.85 23.73
C HIS A 365 7.81 -26.63 23.72
N PRO A 366 6.69 -26.06 24.21
CA PRO A 366 5.40 -26.74 24.16
C PRO A 366 4.77 -26.73 22.75
N VAL A 367 5.10 -25.74 21.91
CA VAL A 367 4.55 -25.55 20.55
C VAL A 367 5.60 -24.95 19.61
N GLU A 368 5.35 -25.01 18.29
CA GLU A 368 6.10 -24.26 17.27
C GLU A 368 5.13 -23.67 16.24
N ALA A 369 5.42 -22.48 15.72
CA ALA A 369 4.62 -21.77 14.74
C ALA A 369 5.38 -21.61 13.41
N VAL A 370 4.66 -21.40 12.31
CA VAL A 370 5.27 -20.76 11.13
C VAL A 370 5.15 -19.26 11.32
N GLY A 371 6.29 -18.57 11.47
CA GLY A 371 6.36 -17.16 11.84
C GLY A 371 6.40 -16.20 10.67
N LYS A 372 6.81 -16.67 9.49
CA LYS A 372 7.02 -15.83 8.31
C LYS A 372 6.79 -16.62 7.03
N ILE A 373 6.27 -15.92 6.03
CA ILE A 373 6.09 -16.43 4.68
C ILE A 373 6.59 -15.41 3.65
N VAL A 374 7.30 -15.91 2.64
CA VAL A 374 7.77 -15.11 1.50
C VAL A 374 7.46 -15.87 0.22
N ALA A 375 6.95 -15.16 -0.79
CA ALA A 375 6.91 -15.67 -2.16
C ALA A 375 8.16 -15.19 -2.90
N GLU A 376 8.92 -16.15 -3.43
CA GLU A 376 10.11 -15.94 -4.23
C GLU A 376 9.81 -16.21 -5.71
N ASN A 377 10.51 -15.51 -6.60
CA ASN A 377 10.39 -15.72 -8.03
C ASN A 377 11.48 -16.68 -8.53
N PRO A 378 11.15 -17.70 -9.35
CA PRO A 378 9.83 -18.06 -9.86
C PRO A 378 9.09 -19.10 -8.99
N ASN A 379 7.84 -18.80 -8.60
CA ASN A 379 6.83 -19.71 -8.03
C ASN A 379 7.26 -20.58 -6.84
N ILE A 380 8.04 -20.00 -5.91
CA ILE A 380 8.46 -20.70 -4.69
C ILE A 380 7.90 -19.95 -3.48
N LEU A 381 7.44 -20.69 -2.48
CA LEU A 381 7.11 -20.19 -1.16
C LEU A 381 8.20 -20.63 -0.17
N SER A 382 8.68 -19.69 0.63
CA SER A 382 9.63 -19.93 1.72
C SER A 382 8.93 -19.62 3.05
N LEU A 383 8.79 -20.65 3.89
CA LEU A 383 8.12 -20.57 5.18
C LEU A 383 9.13 -20.82 6.30
N GLU A 384 9.24 -19.88 7.25
CA GLU A 384 10.20 -19.95 8.35
C GLU A 384 9.49 -20.20 9.68
N THR A 385 9.93 -21.22 10.43
CA THR A 385 9.40 -21.47 11.78
C THR A 385 9.89 -20.43 12.79
N ALA A 386 9.04 -20.07 13.75
CA ALA A 386 9.26 -18.90 14.59
C ALA A 386 10.37 -19.09 15.64
N ILE A 387 10.52 -20.30 16.19
CA ILE A 387 11.47 -20.58 17.29
C ILE A 387 12.73 -21.27 16.79
N SER A 388 12.56 -22.30 15.98
CA SER A 388 13.64 -23.12 15.46
C SER A 388 14.28 -22.54 14.21
N GLY A 389 13.60 -21.65 13.47
CA GLY A 389 14.16 -21.10 12.23
C GLY A 389 14.42 -22.19 11.20
N ILE A 390 13.48 -23.13 11.07
CA ILE A 390 13.49 -24.11 9.98
C ILE A 390 12.78 -23.48 8.78
N TYR A 391 13.35 -23.64 7.59
CA TYR A 391 12.75 -23.18 6.34
C TYR A 391 12.13 -24.36 5.60
N PHE A 392 10.84 -24.29 5.34
CA PHE A 392 10.13 -25.17 4.42
C PHE A 392 9.99 -24.46 3.08
N ILE A 393 10.50 -25.08 2.02
CA ILE A 393 10.44 -24.55 0.65
C ILE A 393 9.37 -25.31 -0.10
N LEU A 394 8.34 -24.59 -0.57
CA LEU A 394 7.20 -25.15 -1.27
C LEU A 394 7.11 -24.59 -2.68
N ASP A 395 6.58 -25.40 -3.61
CA ASP A 395 6.07 -24.88 -4.88
C ASP A 395 4.67 -24.26 -4.72
N PHE A 396 4.10 -23.75 -5.82
CA PHE A 396 2.76 -23.16 -5.82
C PHE A 396 1.62 -24.21 -5.83
N ASP A 397 1.94 -25.49 -6.06
CA ASP A 397 1.04 -26.62 -5.80
C ASP A 397 1.05 -27.03 -4.31
N LEU A 398 1.81 -26.29 -3.48
CA LEU A 398 1.98 -26.47 -2.04
C LEU A 398 2.67 -27.80 -1.66
N ALA A 399 3.38 -28.43 -2.59
CA ALA A 399 4.27 -29.53 -2.30
C ALA A 399 5.55 -29.00 -1.66
N VAL A 400 6.05 -29.69 -0.63
CA VAL A 400 7.33 -29.31 0.01
C VAL A 400 8.47 -29.93 -0.79
N GLU A 401 9.27 -29.07 -1.41
CA GLU A 401 10.40 -29.44 -2.28
C GLU A 401 11.69 -29.62 -1.49
N ASP A 402 11.91 -28.79 -0.46
CA ASP A 402 13.10 -28.88 0.40
C ASP A 402 12.84 -28.37 1.83
N VAL A 403 13.72 -28.77 2.74
CA VAL A 403 13.81 -28.25 4.10
C VAL A 403 15.23 -27.79 4.39
N THR A 404 15.38 -26.51 4.72
CA THR A 404 16.66 -25.92 5.11
C THR A 404 16.70 -25.68 6.62
N LEU A 405 17.76 -26.20 7.25
CA LEU A 405 18.01 -26.03 8.69
C LEU A 405 18.87 -24.78 8.90
N SER A 406 18.41 -23.83 9.72
CA SER A 406 19.24 -22.66 10.04
C SER A 406 20.48 -23.04 10.83
N HIS A 407 21.52 -22.20 10.75
CA HIS A 407 22.71 -22.36 11.60
C HIS A 407 22.36 -22.34 13.09
N GLY A 408 21.41 -21.49 13.50
CA GLY A 408 20.93 -21.43 14.88
C GLY A 408 20.28 -22.74 15.33
N PHE A 409 19.48 -23.37 14.46
CA PHE A 409 18.91 -24.69 14.73
C PHE A 409 20.00 -25.76 14.88
N MET A 410 20.93 -25.84 13.93
CA MET A 410 21.99 -26.85 13.95
C MET A 410 22.81 -26.79 15.25
N GLN A 411 23.08 -25.58 15.74
CA GLN A 411 23.75 -25.40 17.03
C GLN A 411 22.89 -25.91 18.20
N LYS A 412 21.61 -25.53 18.27
CA LYS A 412 20.70 -25.99 19.33
C LYS A 412 20.55 -27.52 19.33
N HIS A 413 20.44 -28.13 18.15
CA HIS A 413 20.38 -29.58 18.00
C HIS A 413 21.67 -30.23 18.50
N HIS A 414 22.84 -29.73 18.10
CA HIS A 414 24.13 -30.25 18.55
C HIS A 414 24.28 -30.17 20.09
N GLU A 415 23.90 -29.06 20.70
CA GLU A 415 23.88 -28.88 22.15
C GLU A 415 22.93 -29.88 22.85
N ALA A 416 21.74 -30.08 22.30
CA ALA A 416 20.77 -31.04 22.82
C ALA A 416 21.26 -32.50 22.67
N LEU A 417 21.97 -32.82 21.58
CA LEU A 417 22.56 -34.14 21.34
C LEU A 417 23.69 -34.44 22.35
N LEU A 418 24.58 -33.48 22.58
CA LEU A 418 25.63 -33.59 23.60
C LEU A 418 25.06 -33.73 25.03
N ALA A 419 23.93 -33.07 25.29
CA ALA A 419 23.21 -33.19 26.55
C ALA A 419 22.40 -34.50 26.68
N GLY A 420 22.35 -35.33 25.63
CA GLY A 420 21.58 -36.58 25.59
C GLY A 420 20.06 -36.39 25.55
N LYS A 421 19.58 -35.20 25.19
CA LYS A 421 18.15 -34.84 25.13
C LYS A 421 17.50 -35.20 23.81
N VAL A 422 18.28 -35.16 22.72
CA VAL A 422 17.88 -35.68 21.40
C VAL A 422 18.83 -36.79 20.98
N HIS A 423 18.36 -37.65 20.08
CA HIS A 423 19.11 -38.82 19.60
C HIS A 423 19.22 -38.90 18.07
N SER A 424 18.55 -37.99 17.36
CA SER A 424 18.63 -37.94 15.89
C SER A 424 19.98 -37.38 15.43
N SER A 425 20.34 -37.64 14.17
CA SER A 425 21.52 -37.07 13.53
C SER A 425 21.09 -36.16 12.37
N LEU A 426 21.61 -34.94 12.32
CA LEU A 426 21.35 -34.02 11.18
C LEU A 426 22.13 -34.42 9.92
N ASP A 427 23.15 -35.27 10.04
CA ASP A 427 23.88 -35.83 8.89
C ASP A 427 23.10 -36.97 8.20
N ASP A 428 22.05 -37.49 8.85
CA ASP A 428 21.15 -38.47 8.24
C ASP A 428 20.20 -37.79 7.24
N PRO A 429 20.24 -38.12 5.94
CA PRO A 429 19.29 -37.58 4.96
C PRO A 429 17.83 -37.85 5.34
N GLY A 430 17.57 -38.92 6.09
CA GLY A 430 16.24 -39.27 6.59
C GLY A 430 15.64 -38.22 7.53
N TYR A 431 16.45 -37.36 8.17
CA TYR A 431 15.96 -36.31 9.05
C TYR A 431 15.11 -35.29 8.29
N LYS A 432 15.65 -34.73 7.20
CA LYS A 432 14.92 -33.78 6.35
C LYS A 432 13.75 -34.44 5.64
N GLU A 433 13.93 -35.67 5.15
CA GLU A 433 12.86 -36.42 4.49
C GLU A 433 11.67 -36.68 5.44
N ALA A 434 11.93 -36.93 6.73
CA ALA A 434 10.89 -37.06 7.74
C ALA A 434 10.13 -35.74 7.97
N LEU A 435 10.81 -34.59 7.91
CA LEU A 435 10.16 -33.28 7.99
C LEU A 435 9.30 -32.99 6.75
N ILE A 436 9.77 -33.32 5.55
CA ILE A 436 8.98 -33.18 4.32
C ILE A 436 7.72 -34.05 4.38
N LYS A 437 7.88 -35.34 4.71
CA LYS A 437 6.75 -36.30 4.81
C LYS A 437 5.84 -36.05 6.00
N GLY A 438 6.30 -35.28 6.99
CA GLY A 438 5.56 -34.96 8.21
C GLY A 438 4.56 -33.81 8.04
N VAL A 439 4.57 -33.12 6.90
CA VAL A 439 3.58 -32.09 6.57
C VAL A 439 2.22 -32.75 6.33
N LEU A 440 1.19 -32.20 6.97
CA LEU A 440 -0.17 -32.67 6.87
C LEU A 440 -1.04 -31.63 6.15
N TYR A 441 -1.93 -32.11 5.29
CA TYR A 441 -2.88 -31.32 4.52
C TYR A 441 -4.30 -31.71 4.96
N TYR A 442 -5.14 -30.72 5.23
CA TYR A 442 -6.53 -30.96 5.59
C TYR A 442 -7.39 -31.21 4.35
N ASP A 443 -8.10 -32.34 4.31
CA ASP A 443 -8.94 -32.71 3.16
C ASP A 443 -10.41 -32.26 3.30
N GLY A 444 -10.78 -31.60 4.41
CA GLY A 444 -12.16 -31.25 4.75
C GLY A 444 -12.83 -32.20 5.74
N LYS A 445 -12.21 -33.34 6.05
CA LYS A 445 -12.68 -34.33 7.04
C LYS A 445 -11.57 -34.79 7.98
N GLY A 446 -10.34 -34.92 7.48
CA GLY A 446 -9.17 -35.39 8.20
C GLY A 446 -7.87 -34.89 7.57
N TRP A 447 -6.78 -35.56 7.89
CA TRP A 447 -5.43 -35.17 7.49
C TRP A 447 -4.80 -36.18 6.54
N THR A 448 -4.15 -35.71 5.49
CA THR A 448 -3.39 -36.51 4.52
C THR A 448 -1.97 -35.96 4.38
N THR A 449 -1.05 -36.75 3.82
CA THR A 449 0.35 -36.36 3.56
C THR A 449 0.58 -35.91 2.11
N LYS A 450 -0.48 -35.82 1.30
CA LYS A 450 -0.42 -35.35 -0.08
C LYS A 450 -1.07 -33.97 -0.19
N PRO A 451 -0.49 -33.03 -0.96
CA PRO A 451 -1.15 -31.77 -1.28
C PRO A 451 -2.59 -32.00 -1.75
N MET A 452 -3.53 -31.32 -1.10
CA MET A 452 -4.95 -31.50 -1.33
C MET A 452 -5.70 -30.23 -0.95
N ARG A 453 -6.58 -29.80 -1.85
CA ARG A 453 -7.54 -28.72 -1.59
C ARG A 453 -8.63 -29.23 -0.66
N VAL A 454 -9.11 -28.38 0.24
CA VAL A 454 -10.18 -28.73 1.19
C VAL A 454 -11.46 -29.07 0.43
N GLU A 455 -11.94 -30.31 0.55
CA GLU A 455 -13.21 -30.74 -0.04
C GLU A 455 -14.37 -30.32 0.87
N ARG A 456 -15.28 -29.52 0.34
CA ARG A 456 -16.51 -29.14 1.04
C ARG A 456 -17.73 -29.76 0.33
N PRO A 457 -18.73 -30.24 1.07
CA PRO A 457 -20.03 -30.53 0.47
C PRO A 457 -20.55 -29.26 -0.22
N PRO A 458 -21.26 -29.38 -1.35
CA PRO A 458 -21.92 -28.24 -1.96
C PRO A 458 -22.85 -27.58 -0.92
N GLN A 459 -22.68 -26.27 -0.73
CA GLN A 459 -23.43 -25.47 0.25
C GLN A 459 -24.88 -25.24 -0.17
#